data_AF-A0A5N9CRD3-F1
#
_entry.id   AF-A0A5N9CRD3-F1
#
_cell.length_a   1.000
_cell.length_b   1.000
_cell.length_c   1.000
_cell.angle_alpha   90.00
_cell.angle_beta   90.00
_cell.angle_gamma   90.00
#
_symmetry.space_group_name_H-M   'P 1'
#
loop_
_entity.id
_entity.type
_entity.pdbx_description
1 polymer ?
#
loop_
_entity_poly.entity_id
_entity_poly.type
_entity_poly.pdbx_seq_one_letter_code
_entity_poly.pdbx_strand_id
1 'polypeptide(L)' 'MGRKDRERFQRLKDGNPDYVGYRGKETVTVQAPLPETETVVCSMCNRKRNVDSDSLPEDVNAFVCLRCQEDTESSAV' A
#
# COMPACT_ATOMS: atom_id res chain seq x y z
N MET A 1 -31.98 -12.32 2.37
CA MET A 1 -30.71 -11.93 1.71
C MET A 1 -30.51 -12.81 0.48
N GLY A 2 -30.21 -12.23 -0.68
CA GLY A 2 -29.99 -13.00 -1.91
C GLY A 2 -28.65 -13.75 -1.90
N ARG A 3 -28.52 -14.81 -2.71
CA ARG A 3 -27.29 -15.63 -2.82
C ARG A 3 -26.03 -14.78 -3.01
N LYS A 4 -26.10 -13.82 -3.94
CA LYS A 4 -25.03 -12.88 -4.28
C LYS A 4 -24.56 -12.05 -3.09
N ASP A 5 -25.49 -11.66 -2.21
CA ASP A 5 -25.15 -10.87 -1.02
C ASP A 5 -24.43 -11.72 0.03
N ARG A 6 -24.83 -13.00 0.16
CA ARG A 6 -24.14 -13.96 1.04
C ARG A 6 -22.71 -14.26 0.56
N GLU A 7 -22.52 -14.43 -0.75
CA GLU A 7 -21.19 -14.64 -1.33
C GLU A 7 -20.29 -13.41 -1.15
N ARG A 8 -20.83 -12.21 -1.35
CA ARG A 8 -20.11 -10.95 -1.10
C ARG A 8 -19.70 -10.83 0.37
N PHE A 9 -20.61 -11.14 1.29
CA PHE A 9 -20.32 -11.12 2.72
C PHE A 9 -19.19 -12.10 3.10
N GLN A 10 -19.24 -13.33 2.55
CA GLN A 10 -18.19 -14.34 2.79
C GLN A 10 -16.83 -13.86 2.30
N ARG A 11 -16.72 -13.40 1.03
CA ARG A 11 -15.45 -12.89 0.49
C ARG A 11 -14.83 -11.77 1.33
N LEU A 12 -15.66 -10.86 1.85
CA LEU A 12 -15.20 -9.77 2.69
C LEU A 12 -14.78 -10.26 4.08
N LYS A 13 -15.46 -11.28 4.62
CA LYS A 13 -15.11 -11.92 5.89
C LYS A 13 -13.84 -12.77 5.80
N ASP A 14 -13.58 -13.41 4.66
CA ASP A 14 -12.35 -14.15 4.40
C ASP A 14 -11.12 -13.23 4.37
N GLY A 15 -11.24 -12.02 3.80
CA GLY A 15 -10.16 -11.03 3.77
C GLY A 15 -10.06 -10.16 5.03
N ASN A 16 -11.12 -10.09 5.83
CA ASN A 16 -11.20 -9.32 7.06
C ASN A 16 -12.10 -10.07 8.08
N PRO A 17 -11.52 -10.83 9.03
CA PRO A 17 -12.27 -11.63 10.00
C PRO A 17 -13.27 -10.82 10.83
N ASP A 18 -12.95 -9.53 11.06
CA ASP A 18 -13.74 -8.58 11.83
C ASP A 18 -14.80 -7.86 10.98
N TYR A 19 -14.99 -8.28 9.73
CA TYR A 19 -16.02 -7.72 8.85
C TYR A 19 -17.43 -8.08 9.34
N VAL A 20 -18.05 -7.13 10.03
CA VAL A 20 -19.42 -7.24 10.58
C VAL A 20 -20.54 -7.00 9.57
N GLY A 21 -20.20 -6.66 8.32
CA GLY A 21 -21.14 -6.30 7.27
C GLY A 21 -21.63 -4.84 7.34
N TYR A 22 -22.44 -4.44 6.35
CA TYR A 22 -23.06 -3.11 6.33
C TYR A 22 -24.20 -3.05 7.36
N ARG A 23 -24.09 -2.17 8.37
CA ARG A 23 -25.13 -1.94 9.41
C ARG A 23 -25.82 -0.57 9.30
N GLY A 24 -25.59 0.17 8.23
CA GLY A 24 -26.15 1.51 8.03
C GLY A 24 -25.10 2.61 8.06
N LYS A 25 -25.52 3.88 8.03
CA LYS A 25 -24.61 5.03 7.89
C LYS A 25 -23.69 5.25 9.09
N GLU A 26 -24.08 4.73 10.24
CA GLU A 26 -23.36 4.83 11.52
C GLU A 26 -22.29 3.73 11.67
N THR A 27 -22.08 2.86 10.68
CA THR A 27 -20.98 1.90 10.76
C THR A 27 -19.65 2.61 10.66
N VAL A 28 -19.00 2.76 11.80
CA VAL A 28 -17.57 3.04 11.86
C VAL A 28 -16.85 1.83 11.28
N THR A 29 -16.48 1.92 10.00
CA THR A 29 -15.50 1.00 9.44
C THR A 29 -14.18 1.34 10.10
N VAL A 30 -13.59 0.38 10.83
CA VAL A 30 -12.20 0.49 11.28
C VAL A 30 -11.36 0.64 10.02
N GLN A 31 -10.96 1.87 9.71
CA GLN A 31 -9.97 2.12 8.67
C GLN A 31 -8.67 1.57 9.22
N ALA A 32 -8.08 0.61 8.50
CA ALA A 32 -6.70 0.25 8.77
C ALA A 32 -5.85 1.53 8.72
N PRO A 33 -4.89 1.71 9.64
CA PRO A 33 -3.99 2.84 9.57
C PRO A 33 -3.34 2.84 8.18
N LEU A 34 -3.41 3.99 7.51
CA LEU A 34 -2.73 4.19 6.24
C LEU A 34 -1.23 4.05 6.52
N PRO A 35 -0.46 3.37 5.64
CA PRO A 35 0.98 3.33 5.78
C PRO A 35 1.53 4.77 5.78
N GLU A 36 2.42 5.07 6.72
CA GLU A 36 3.07 6.37 6.79
C GLU A 36 4.01 6.48 5.59
N THR A 37 3.71 7.42 4.69
CA THR A 37 4.51 7.64 3.48
C THR A 37 5.28 8.94 3.59
N GLU A 38 6.53 8.91 3.15
CA GLU A 38 7.42 10.07 3.09
C GLU A 38 7.75 10.43 1.64
N THR A 39 7.85 11.73 1.37
CA THR A 39 8.23 12.24 0.05
C THR A 39 9.75 12.40 -0.03
N VAL A 40 10.40 11.52 -0.79
CA VAL A 40 11.86 11.53 -0.98
C VAL A 40 12.24 11.77 -2.44
N VAL A 41 13.48 12.17 -2.68
CA VAL A 41 14.01 12.41 -4.03
C VAL A 41 14.94 11.27 -4.40
N CYS A 42 14.72 10.65 -5.57
CA CYS A 42 15.63 9.62 -6.08
C CYS A 42 16.98 10.25 -6.45
N SER A 43 18.07 9.71 -5.93
CA SER A 43 19.44 10.18 -6.22
C SER A 43 19.84 10.03 -7.70
N MET A 44 19.23 9.08 -8.42
CA MET A 44 19.55 8.79 -9.82
C MET A 44 18.76 9.63 -10.81
N CYS A 45 17.43 9.64 -10.70
CA CYS A 45 16.57 10.35 -11.66
C CYS A 45 16.06 11.70 -11.16
N ASN A 46 16.39 12.08 -9.92
CA ASN A 46 16.02 13.33 -9.26
C ASN A 46 14.50 13.59 -9.22
N ARG A 47 13.69 12.51 -9.29
CA ARG A 47 12.23 12.58 -9.21
C ARG A 47 11.76 12.34 -7.78
N LYS A 48 10.74 13.10 -7.36
CA LYS A 48 10.05 12.91 -6.09
C LYS A 48 9.24 11.62 -6.12
N ARG A 49 9.32 10.83 -5.05
CA ARG A 49 8.57 9.60 -4.84
C ARG A 49 7.93 9.63 -3.45
N ASN A 50 6.70 9.13 -3.35
CA ASN A 50 6.13 8.77 -2.06
C ASN A 50 6.44 7.30 -1.83
N VAL A 51 7.13 7.02 -0.73
CA VAL A 51 7.57 5.67 -0.33
C VAL A 51 7.19 5.44 1.12
N ASP A 52 7.00 4.18 1.49
CA ASP A 52 6.71 3.81 2.87
C ASP A 52 7.89 4.18 3.76
N SER A 53 7.63 4.84 4.88
CA SER A 53 8.68 5.33 5.79
C SER A 53 9.57 4.20 6.30
N ASP A 54 8.99 3.01 6.51
CA ASP A 54 9.71 1.79 6.90
C ASP A 54 10.66 1.23 5.82
N SER A 55 10.49 1.63 4.56
CA SER A 55 11.28 1.15 3.43
C SER A 55 12.46 2.06 3.07
N LEU A 56 12.61 3.18 3.78
CA LEU A 56 13.67 4.15 3.51
C LEU A 56 15.00 3.73 4.14
N PRO A 57 16.13 3.92 3.41
CA PRO A 57 17.46 3.77 4.00
C PRO A 57 17.71 4.84 5.08
N GLU A 58 18.65 4.57 6.00
CA GLU A 58 19.07 5.53 7.04
C GLU A 58 19.52 6.87 6.44
N ASP A 59 20.15 6.84 5.25
CA ASP A 59 20.43 8.03 4.45
C ASP A 59 19.40 8.20 3.33
N VAL A 60 18.40 9.05 3.59
CA VAL A 60 17.32 9.38 2.67
C VAL A 60 17.83 9.94 1.33
N ASN A 61 19.01 10.56 1.30
CA ASN A 61 19.60 11.10 0.08
C ASN A 61 20.17 10.01 -0.83
N ALA A 62 20.44 8.81 -0.30
CA ALA A 62 20.91 7.66 -1.07
C ALA A 62 19.75 6.89 -1.73
N PHE A 63 18.49 7.28 -1.50
CA PHE A 63 17.33 6.57 -2.03
C PHE A 63 17.36 6.46 -3.56
N VAL A 64 17.23 5.23 -4.07
CA VAL A 64 17.09 4.93 -5.50
C VAL A 64 15.71 4.34 -5.75
N CYS A 65 14.92 4.94 -6.64
CA CYS A 65 13.58 4.43 -6.95
C CYS A 65 13.61 3.11 -7.71
N LEU A 66 12.58 2.27 -7.55
CA LEU A 66 12.47 0.94 -8.18
C LEU A 66 12.85 0.93 -9.65
N ARG A 67 12.34 1.89 -10.43
CA ARG A 67 12.67 1.99 -11.86
C ARG A 67 14.17 2.09 -12.14
N CYS A 68 14.89 2.91 -11.36
CA CYS A 68 16.33 3.06 -11.50
C CYS A 68 17.09 1.84 -10.96
N GLN A 69 16.54 1.11 -9.98
CA GLN A 69 17.08 -0.18 -9.56
C GLN A 69 16.97 -1.19 -10.71
N GLU A 70 15.77 -1.34 -11.29
CA GLU A 70 15.49 -2.24 -12.41
C GLU A 70 16.38 -1.95 -13.64
N ASP A 71 16.59 -0.67 -13.97
CA ASP A 71 17.47 -0.23 -15.07
C ASP A 71 18.95 -0.60 -14.81
N THR A 72 19.39 -0.55 -13.55
CA THR A 72 20.77 -0.90 -13.14
C THR A 72 20.97 -2.42 -13.18
N GLU A 73 19.98 -3.17 -12.69
CA GLU A 73 19.98 -4.63 -12.70
C GLU A 73 19.93 -5.19 -14.13
N SER A 74 19.15 -4.56 -15.01
CA SER A 74 19.02 -4.95 -16.42
C SER A 74 20.24 -4.61 -17.26
N SER A 75 21.09 -3.68 -16.83
CA SER A 75 22.34 -3.31 -17.52
C SER A 75 23.54 -4.19 -17.13
N ALA A 76 23.37 -5.09 -16.16
CA ALA A 76 24.41 -6.00 -15.67
C ALA A 76 24.36 -7.40 -16.35
N VAL A 77 23.57 -7.56 -17.42
CA VAL A 77 23.40 -8.81 -18.18
C VAL A 77 23.91 -8.66 -19.61
#